data_AF-A0A2N3W9J6-F1
#
_entry.id   AF-A0A2N3W9J6-F1
#
_cell.length_a   1.000
_cell.length_b   1.000
_cell.length_c   1.000
_cell.angle_alpha   90.00
_cell.angle_beta   90.00
_cell.angle_gamma   90.00
#
_symmetry.space_group_name_H-M   'P 1'
#
loop_
_entity.id
_entity.type
_entity.pdbx_description
1 polymer ?
#
loop_
_entity_poly.entity_id
_entity_poly.type
_entity_poly.pdbx_seq_one_letter_code
_entity_poly.pdbx_strand_id
1 'polypeptide(L)' 'MRSYYLPPAVPVAALVLMPFLPFVNSSGLWLGLPKMMVWGAFWCLMFTPALLLSERLMARRGEED' A
#
# COMPACT_ATOMS: atom_id res chain seq x y z
N MET A 1 -20.79 2.57 -4.82
CA MET A 1 -20.19 1.48 -4.00
C MET A 1 -18.68 1.29 -4.20
N ARG A 2 -18.04 1.77 -5.29
CA ARG A 2 -16.68 1.35 -5.69
C ARG A 2 -15.50 2.09 -5.02
N SER A 3 -15.71 3.29 -4.45
CA SER A 3 -14.59 4.12 -3.96
C SER A 3 -13.91 3.66 -2.67
N TYR A 4 -14.57 2.89 -1.82
CA TYR A 4 -14.04 2.58 -0.48
C TYR A 4 -12.88 1.59 -0.46
N TYR A 5 -12.79 0.73 -1.47
CA TYR A 5 -11.73 -0.28 -1.57
C TYR A 5 -10.51 0.24 -2.35
N LEU A 6 -10.60 1.41 -2.98
CA LEU A 6 -9.49 2.01 -3.74
C LEU A 6 -8.27 2.33 -2.87
N PRO A 7 -8.41 2.92 -1.67
CA PRO A 7 -7.27 3.23 -0.81
C PRO A 7 -6.43 2.00 -0.43
N PRO A 8 -7.00 0.88 0.07
CA PRO A 8 -6.21 -0.32 0.37
C PRO A 8 -5.81 -1.12 -0.87
N ALA A 9 -6.45 -0.93 -2.03
CA ALA A 9 -6.03 -1.60 -3.26
C ALA A 9 -4.62 -1.19 -3.72
N VAL A 10 -4.21 0.05 -3.43
CA VAL A 10 -2.88 0.58 -3.80
C VAL A 10 -1.73 -0.21 -3.13
N PRO A 11 -1.67 -0.34 -1.79
CA PRO A 11 -0.62 -1.11 -1.13
C PRO A 11 -0.68 -2.60 -1.48
N VAL A 12 -1.88 -3.18 -1.69
CA VAL A 12 -2.01 -4.58 -2.17
C VAL A 12 -1.34 -4.74 -3.54
N ALA A 13 -1.69 -3.89 -4.51
CA ALA A 13 -1.13 -3.97 -5.85
C ALA A 13 0.40 -3.79 -5.85
N ALA A 14 0.91 -2.87 -5.02
CA ALA A 14 2.34 -2.62 -4.91
C ALA A 14 3.12 -3.82 -4.33
N LEU A 15 2.52 -4.59 -3.42
CA LEU A 15 3.10 -5.83 -2.89
C LEU A 15 2.99 -7.00 -3.88
N VAL A 16 1.88 -7.12 -4.60
CA VAL A 16 1.68 -8.18 -5.60
C VAL A 16 2.59 -8.00 -6.82
N LEU A 17 2.81 -6.75 -7.24
CA LEU A 17 3.67 -6.41 -8.39
C LEU A 17 5.16 -6.39 -8.02
N MET A 18 5.50 -6.48 -6.73
CA MET A 18 6.86 -6.47 -6.21
C MET A 18 7.88 -7.36 -6.94
N PRO A 19 7.59 -8.65 -7.27
CA PRO A 19 8.53 -9.48 -8.02
C PRO A 19 8.71 -9.06 -9.49
N PHE A 20 7.72 -8.38 -10.07
CA PHE A 20 7.73 -7.92 -11.47
C PHE A 20 8.39 -6.54 -11.65
N LEU A 21 8.65 -5.81 -10.56
CA LEU A 21 9.24 -4.47 -10.59
C LEU A 21 10.78 -4.59 -10.59
N PRO A 22 11.47 -4.26 -11.71
CA PRO A 22 12.91 -4.48 -11.86
C PRO A 22 13.76 -3.64 -10.89
N PHE A 23 13.23 -2.52 -10.38
CA PHE A 23 13.90 -1.72 -9.36
C PHE A 23 13.86 -2.36 -7.97
N VAL A 24 12.80 -3.12 -7.65
CA VAL A 24 12.67 -3.86 -6.38
C VAL A 24 13.48 -5.16 -6.44
N ASN A 25 13.47 -5.82 -7.60
CA ASN A 25 14.22 -7.05 -7.90
C ASN A 25 15.67 -6.79 -8.35
N SER A 26 16.22 -5.63 -8.02
CA SER A 26 17.60 -5.28 -8.32
C SER A 26 18.52 -5.66 -7.15
N SER A 27 19.71 -6.17 -7.44
CA SER A 27 20.73 -6.53 -6.42
C SER A 27 21.30 -5.34 -5.64
N GLY A 28 20.90 -4.10 -5.98
CA GLY A 28 21.36 -2.93 -5.25
C GLY A 28 20.83 -2.90 -3.82
N LEU A 29 21.66 -2.45 -2.88
CA LEU A 29 21.26 -2.22 -1.51
C LEU A 29 20.65 -0.82 -1.36
N TRP A 30 19.59 -0.72 -0.57
CA TRP A 30 18.96 0.54 -0.19
C TRP A 30 18.97 0.64 1.34
N LEU A 31 19.58 1.70 1.89
CA LEU A 31 19.86 1.83 3.33
C LEU A 31 20.68 0.66 3.92
N GLY A 32 21.47 -0.05 3.09
CA GLY A 32 22.22 -1.24 3.52
C GLY A 32 21.39 -2.53 3.58
N LEU A 33 20.13 -2.51 3.13
CA LEU A 33 19.23 -3.67 3.08
C LEU A 33 18.82 -3.98 1.63
N PRO A 34 18.39 -5.23 1.33
CA PRO A 34 17.80 -5.55 0.03
C PRO A 34 16.61 -4.63 -0.27
N LYS A 35 16.56 -4.07 -1.48
CA LYS A 35 15.46 -3.17 -1.93
C LYS A 35 14.08 -3.81 -1.75
N MET A 36 13.98 -5.13 -1.89
CA MET A 36 12.78 -5.89 -1.55
C MET A 36 12.31 -5.64 -0.11
N MET A 37 13.18 -5.79 0.89
CA MET A 37 12.78 -5.61 2.29
C MET A 37 12.28 -4.18 2.56
N VAL A 38 12.99 -3.17 2.04
CA VAL A 38 12.61 -1.77 2.25
C VAL A 38 11.28 -1.44 1.57
N TRP A 39 11.07 -1.95 0.36
CA TRP A 39 9.82 -1.78 -0.38
C TRP A 39 8.64 -2.44 0.33
N GLY A 40 8.80 -3.71 0.75
CA GLY A 40 7.78 -4.43 1.50
C GLY A 40 7.42 -3.74 2.81
N ALA A 41 8.43 -3.30 3.57
CA ALA A 41 8.22 -2.58 4.83
C ALA A 41 7.50 -1.25 4.63
N PHE A 42 7.88 -0.48 3.60
CA PHE A 42 7.22 0.77 3.26
C PHE A 42 5.73 0.57 2.94
N TRP A 43 5.39 -0.40 2.10
CA TRP A 43 4.00 -0.67 1.73
C TRP A 43 3.19 -1.32 2.87
N CYS A 44 3.84 -2.09 3.75
CA CYS A 44 3.22 -2.58 4.98
C CYS A 44 2.85 -1.43 5.93
N LEU A 45 3.72 -0.42 6.06
CA LEU A 45 3.40 0.78 6.84
C LEU A 45 2.29 1.61 6.19
N MET A 46 2.22 1.66 4.85
CA MET A 46 1.16 2.36 4.12
C MET A 46 -0.21 1.67 4.18
N PHE A 47 -0.29 0.41 4.62
CA PHE A 47 -1.58 -0.25 4.86
C PHE A 47 -2.39 0.43 5.96
N THR A 48 -1.74 0.83 7.05
CA THR A 48 -2.39 1.48 8.19
C THR A 48 -3.12 2.77 7.80
N PRO A 49 -2.48 3.76 7.13
CA PRO A 49 -3.20 4.95 6.67
C PRO A 49 -4.21 4.64 5.56
N ALA A 50 -3.98 3.62 4.72
CA ALA A 50 -4.93 3.23 3.69
C ALA A 50 -6.24 2.69 4.28
N LEU A 51 -6.15 1.87 5.32
CA LEU A 51 -7.30 1.38 6.07
C LEU A 51 -8.00 2.53 6.82
N LEU A 52 -7.23 3.37 7.51
CA LEU A 52 -7.77 4.55 8.18
C LEU A 52 -8.52 5.47 7.22
N LEU A 53 -7.98 5.69 6.00
CA LEU A 53 -8.65 6.49 4.98
C LEU A 53 -9.94 5.83 4.51
N SER A 54 -9.95 4.51 4.34
CA SER A 54 -11.17 3.77 3.97
C SER A 54 -12.26 3.85 5.05
N GLU A 55 -11.88 3.77 6.34
CA GLU A 55 -12.79 3.96 7.47
C GLU A 55 -13.35 5.38 7.52
N ARG A 56 -12.49 6.39 7.34
CA ARG A 56 -12.92 7.80 7.30
C ARG A 56 -13.90 8.07 6.17
N LEU A 57 -13.65 7.51 5.00
CA LEU A 57 -14.55 7.62 3.86
C LEU A 57 -15.89 6.93 4.17
N MET A 58 -15.88 5.72 4.75
CA MET A 58 -17.12 5.03 5.13
C MET A 58 -17.93 5.82 6.16
N ALA A 59 -17.26 6.33 7.21
CA ALA A 59 -17.90 7.16 8.24
C ALA A 59 -18.56 8.41 7.66
N ARG A 60 -17.90 9.09 6.70
CA ARG A 60 -18.45 10.27 6.03
C ARG A 60 -19.76 10.01 5.29
N ARG A 61 -19.93 8.82 4.71
CA ARG A 61 -21.17 8.50 3.99
C ARG A 61 -22.31 8.08 4.91
N GLY A 62 -22.00 7.50 6.06
CA GLY A 62 -23.01 7.22 7.09
C GLY A 62 -23.58 8.47 7.77
N GLU A 63 -22.94 9.64 7.63
CA GLU A 63 -23.48 10.94 8.07
C GLU A 63 -24.41 11.58 7.02
N GLU A 64 -24.39 11.12 5.77
CA GLU A 64 -25.19 11.66 4.66
C GLU A 64 -26.52 10.91 4.43
N ASP A 65 -26.68 9.72 5.04
CA ASP A 65 -27.89 8.87 5.01
C ASP A 65 -28.76 9.10 6.27
#